data_AF-A0A1Y0H6F1-F1
#
_entry.id   AF-A0A1Y0H6F1-F1
#
_cell.length_a   1.000
_cell.length_b   1.000
_cell.length_c   1.000
_cell.angle_alpha   90.00
_cell.angle_beta   90.00
_cell.angle_gamma   90.00
#
_symmetry.space_group_name_H-M   'P 1'
#
loop_
_entity.id
_entity.type
_entity.pdbx_description
1 polymer ?
#
loop_
_entity_poly.entity_id
_entity_poly.type
_entity_poly.pdbx_seq_one_letter_code
_entity_poly.pdbx_strand_id
1 'polypeptide(L)'
;MAVDGWWIEFNRRIFGNERAEYATHFLGGILIFGGIAVAISGYRMGLRRLREMLDPSTVNTGPGSGPTVMDAYKRRAQLALGPRVVAIGGGTGLSTLLRGLKNHTANITAVVTVTDDGGSSGRLVQEMGILPPGDLRNCLVALANAEGRMTDLFQHRFRDAAGSLSGHSIGNLLLAALIDQARGDVDEALRVASEVLNIRGRVVPTTTRSVVLRAQMEDGSELTGETRIAASDKRIRRLYLDPPHVEPHPAALEAIAEADLIIIGPGSVYTSVLPNLLVEGLANALNQAKVPRVYVCNVMTQKGESDSFTAAEHIMALEANIPTRVVDHVLVNTGVPSSQALERYRESAQEFVAPDIDRIHALGYIVVPGDLMSETDVVRHDPVRLANRVMDVLYR
;
A
#
# COMPACT_ATOMS: atom_id res chain seq x y z
N MET A 1 -28.98 -45.23 -37.21
CA MET A 1 -30.04 -46.01 -37.89
C MET A 1 -31.30 -46.26 -37.04
N ALA A 2 -31.40 -45.78 -35.78
CA ALA A 2 -32.63 -45.91 -34.97
C ALA A 2 -33.50 -44.64 -34.92
N VAL A 3 -33.01 -43.50 -35.47
CA VAL A 3 -33.70 -42.20 -35.40
C VAL A 3 -34.70 -42.01 -36.57
N ASP A 4 -34.44 -42.63 -37.72
CA ASP A 4 -35.25 -42.44 -38.93
C ASP A 4 -36.66 -43.04 -38.80
N GLY A 5 -36.79 -44.17 -38.09
CA GLY A 5 -38.05 -44.90 -37.97
C GLY A 5 -39.11 -44.14 -37.17
N TRP A 6 -38.73 -43.51 -36.06
CA TRP A 6 -39.68 -42.79 -35.21
C TRP A 6 -40.19 -41.50 -35.87
N TRP A 7 -39.31 -40.76 -36.56
CA TRP A 7 -39.67 -39.50 -37.22
C TRP A 7 -40.63 -39.73 -38.40
N ILE A 8 -40.38 -40.75 -39.22
CA ILE A 8 -41.25 -41.13 -40.33
C ILE A 8 -42.59 -41.66 -39.79
N GLU A 9 -42.58 -42.48 -38.74
CA GLU A 9 -43.80 -43.03 -38.13
C GLU A 9 -44.65 -41.93 -37.45
N PHE A 10 -44.02 -40.94 -36.84
CA PHE A 10 -44.69 -39.75 -36.31
C PHE A 10 -45.39 -38.95 -37.42
N ASN A 11 -44.67 -38.65 -38.52
CA ASN A 11 -45.26 -37.95 -39.66
C ASN A 11 -46.36 -38.77 -40.35
N ARG A 12 -46.23 -40.10 -40.37
CA ARG A 12 -47.23 -41.03 -40.90
C ARG A 12 -48.54 -40.98 -40.12
N ARG A 13 -48.50 -40.87 -38.78
CA ARG A 13 -49.69 -40.70 -37.94
C ARG A 13 -50.42 -39.39 -38.15
N ILE A 14 -49.71 -38.33 -38.54
CA ILE A 14 -50.28 -36.97 -38.68
C ILE A 14 -50.76 -36.70 -40.12
N PHE A 15 -49.98 -37.10 -41.12
CA PHE A 15 -50.21 -36.73 -42.53
C PHE A 15 -50.67 -37.91 -43.42
N GLY A 16 -50.76 -39.12 -42.87
CA GLY A 16 -51.15 -40.33 -43.59
C GLY A 16 -50.03 -40.97 -44.42
N ASN A 17 -50.19 -42.25 -44.78
CA ASN A 17 -49.15 -43.06 -45.42
C ASN A 17 -48.61 -42.48 -46.74
N GLU A 18 -49.47 -41.90 -47.57
CA GLU A 18 -49.09 -41.42 -48.90
C GLU A 18 -48.26 -40.13 -48.89
N ARG A 19 -48.37 -39.32 -47.82
CA ARG A 19 -47.69 -38.01 -47.71
C ARG A 19 -46.59 -37.99 -46.66
N ALA A 20 -46.40 -39.09 -45.92
CA ALA A 20 -45.47 -39.18 -44.80
C ALA A 20 -44.01 -38.91 -45.22
N GLU A 21 -43.56 -39.46 -46.34
CA GLU A 21 -42.18 -39.26 -46.82
C GLU A 21 -41.94 -37.81 -47.25
N TYR A 22 -42.87 -37.22 -48.01
CA TYR A 22 -42.79 -35.82 -48.42
C TYR A 22 -42.80 -34.87 -47.21
N ALA A 23 -43.69 -35.11 -46.24
CA ALA A 23 -43.77 -34.35 -45.00
C ALA A 23 -42.47 -34.46 -44.17
N THR A 24 -41.86 -35.64 -44.13
CA THR A 24 -40.59 -35.90 -43.42
C THR A 24 -39.45 -35.08 -44.01
N HIS A 25 -39.31 -35.05 -45.35
CA HIS A 25 -38.29 -34.23 -46.01
C HIS A 25 -38.57 -32.72 -45.89
N PHE A 26 -39.84 -32.31 -46.02
CA PHE A 26 -40.21 -30.89 -45.93
C PHE A 26 -40.01 -30.33 -44.52
N LEU A 27 -40.50 -31.01 -43.48
CA LEU A 27 -40.31 -30.60 -42.08
C LEU A 27 -38.84 -30.69 -41.65
N GLY A 28 -38.12 -31.72 -42.11
CA GLY A 28 -36.67 -31.83 -41.91
C GLY A 28 -35.91 -30.66 -42.52
N GLY A 29 -36.28 -30.26 -43.74
CA GLY A 29 -35.74 -29.06 -44.40
C GLY A 29 -35.98 -27.79 -43.58
N ILE A 30 -37.22 -27.56 -43.12
CA ILE A 30 -37.58 -26.41 -42.28
C ILE A 30 -36.74 -26.38 -41.00
N LEU A 31 -36.57 -27.51 -40.31
CA LEU A 31 -35.78 -27.59 -39.08
C LEU A 31 -34.30 -27.30 -39.32
N ILE A 32 -33.73 -27.83 -40.41
CA ILE A 32 -32.32 -27.59 -40.77
C ILE A 32 -32.09 -26.10 -41.11
N PHE A 33 -32.92 -25.54 -42.00
CA PHE A 33 -32.79 -24.13 -42.39
C PHE A 33 -33.09 -23.18 -41.23
N GLY A 34 -34.08 -23.51 -40.38
CA GLY A 34 -34.38 -22.79 -39.15
C GLY A 34 -33.22 -22.83 -38.16
N GLY A 35 -32.62 -24.01 -37.94
CA GLY A 35 -31.44 -24.18 -37.09
C GLY A 35 -30.23 -23.38 -37.59
N ILE A 36 -29.97 -23.41 -38.89
CA ILE A 36 -28.91 -22.61 -39.52
C ILE A 36 -29.19 -21.11 -39.35
N ALA A 37 -30.43 -20.65 -39.55
CA ALA A 37 -30.80 -19.25 -39.37
C ALA A 37 -30.60 -18.78 -37.92
N VAL A 38 -30.98 -19.60 -36.94
CA VAL A 38 -30.75 -19.33 -35.50
C VAL A 38 -29.25 -19.30 -35.19
N ALA A 39 -28.47 -20.24 -35.71
CA ALA A 39 -27.01 -20.27 -35.51
C ALA A 39 -26.32 -19.03 -36.11
N ILE A 40 -26.70 -18.64 -37.34
CA ILE A 40 -26.19 -17.42 -38.00
C ILE A 40 -26.60 -16.17 -37.21
N SER A 41 -27.84 -16.12 -36.73
CA SER A 41 -28.33 -15.01 -35.91
C SER A 41 -27.56 -14.91 -34.59
N GLY A 42 -27.38 -16.03 -33.89
CA GLY A 42 -26.59 -16.11 -32.66
C GLY A 42 -25.13 -15.72 -32.87
N TYR A 43 -24.50 -16.20 -33.95
CA TYR A 43 -23.14 -15.83 -34.32
C TYR A 43 -23.01 -14.34 -34.65
N ARG A 44 -23.95 -13.77 -35.43
CA ARG A 44 -23.98 -12.33 -35.73
C ARG A 44 -24.22 -11.49 -34.49
N MET A 45 -25.08 -11.94 -33.58
CA MET A 45 -25.35 -11.25 -32.32
C MET A 45 -24.14 -11.30 -31.38
N GLY A 46 -23.44 -12.43 -31.34
CA GLY A 46 -22.17 -12.57 -30.62
C GLY A 46 -21.07 -11.68 -31.19
N LEU A 47 -20.91 -11.62 -32.51
CA LEU A 47 -19.98 -10.73 -33.19
C LEU A 47 -20.32 -9.25 -32.99
N ARG A 48 -21.61 -8.88 -33.00
CA ARG A 48 -22.05 -7.51 -32.68
C ARG A 48 -21.68 -7.13 -31.26
N ARG A 49 -21.96 -8.00 -30.27
CA ARG A 49 -21.57 -7.77 -28.86
C ARG A 49 -20.06 -7.68 -28.69
N LEU A 50 -19.31 -8.55 -29.36
CA LEU A 50 -17.84 -8.51 -29.35
C LEU A 50 -17.32 -7.22 -30.01
N ARG A 51 -17.93 -6.77 -31.11
CA ARG A 51 -17.58 -5.51 -31.75
C ARG A 51 -17.93 -4.31 -30.88
N GLU A 52 -19.09 -4.29 -30.22
CA GLU A 52 -19.45 -3.26 -29.23
C GLU A 52 -18.48 -3.24 -28.03
N MET A 53 -17.94 -4.39 -27.63
CA MET A 53 -16.88 -4.48 -26.62
C MET A 53 -15.51 -3.99 -27.12
N LEU A 54 -15.28 -3.97 -28.43
CA LEU A 54 -14.00 -3.64 -29.07
C LEU A 54 -13.95 -2.25 -29.71
N ASP A 55 -15.09 -1.65 -30.05
CA ASP A 55 -15.19 -0.37 -30.75
C ASP A 55 -15.20 0.80 -29.74
N PRO A 56 -14.13 1.62 -29.68
CA PRO A 56 -14.03 2.73 -28.73
C PRO A 56 -15.02 3.87 -29.02
N SER A 57 -15.67 3.88 -30.18
CA SER A 57 -16.47 5.00 -30.69
C SER A 57 -17.99 4.84 -30.47
N THR A 58 -18.47 3.64 -30.12
CA THR A 58 -19.91 3.37 -29.86
C THR A 58 -20.31 3.54 -28.39
N VAL A 59 -19.36 3.84 -27.51
CA VAL A 59 -19.62 4.04 -26.08
C VAL A 59 -19.98 5.51 -25.87
N ASN A 60 -21.27 5.78 -25.68
CA ASN A 60 -21.80 7.07 -25.26
C ASN A 60 -20.89 7.70 -24.18
N THR A 61 -20.28 8.83 -24.54
CA THR A 61 -19.70 9.81 -23.62
C THR A 61 -20.82 10.51 -22.86
N GLY A 62 -21.49 9.77 -21.98
CA GLY A 62 -22.36 10.33 -20.95
C GLY A 62 -21.53 10.54 -19.67
N PRO A 63 -21.79 11.59 -18.89
CA PRO A 63 -21.14 11.79 -17.61
C PRO A 63 -21.68 10.75 -16.62
N GLY A 64 -21.07 9.56 -16.56
CA GLY A 64 -21.47 8.51 -15.61
C GLY A 64 -21.09 7.07 -15.95
N SER A 65 -20.50 6.77 -17.11
CA SER A 65 -20.00 5.42 -17.42
C SER A 65 -18.65 5.19 -16.73
N GLY A 66 -18.58 4.23 -15.81
CA GLY A 66 -17.34 3.78 -15.18
C GLY A 66 -16.31 3.24 -16.18
N PRO A 67 -15.05 3.04 -15.77
CA PRO A 67 -13.97 2.63 -16.66
C PRO A 67 -14.32 1.34 -17.40
N THR A 68 -14.09 1.28 -18.71
CA THR A 68 -14.37 0.07 -19.50
C THR A 68 -13.40 -1.06 -19.12
N VAL A 69 -13.75 -2.31 -19.42
CA VAL A 69 -12.85 -3.47 -19.22
C VAL A 69 -11.51 -3.26 -19.95
N MET A 70 -11.55 -2.62 -21.11
CA MET A 70 -10.34 -2.27 -21.88
C MET A 70 -9.50 -1.21 -21.16
N ASP A 71 -10.12 -0.19 -20.57
CA ASP A 71 -9.40 0.84 -19.79
C ASP A 71 -8.75 0.24 -18.54
N ALA A 72 -9.45 -0.68 -17.87
CA ALA A 72 -8.91 -1.42 -16.73
C ALA A 72 -7.69 -2.27 -17.14
N TYR A 73 -7.76 -2.95 -18.29
CA TYR A 73 -6.65 -3.73 -18.82
C TYR A 73 -5.45 -2.84 -19.20
N LYS A 74 -5.68 -1.77 -19.97
CA LYS A 74 -4.63 -0.80 -20.34
C LYS A 74 -3.97 -0.19 -19.12
N ARG A 75 -4.76 0.21 -18.11
CA ARG A 75 -4.23 0.75 -16.86
C ARG A 75 -3.39 -0.27 -16.10
N ARG A 76 -3.83 -1.53 -16.02
CA ARG A 76 -3.03 -2.59 -15.39
C ARG A 76 -1.70 -2.81 -16.12
N ALA A 77 -1.71 -2.82 -17.45
CA ALA A 77 -0.49 -2.94 -18.25
C ALA A 77 0.46 -1.74 -18.05
N GLN A 78 -0.07 -0.51 -18.02
CA GLN A 78 0.72 0.69 -17.75
C GLN A 78 1.36 0.66 -16.35
N LEU A 79 0.61 0.28 -15.33
CA LEU A 79 1.13 0.19 -13.95
C LEU A 79 2.22 -0.88 -13.82
N ALA A 80 2.10 -2.00 -14.54
CA ALA A 80 3.11 -3.06 -14.55
C ALA A 80 4.44 -2.61 -15.17
N LEU A 81 4.39 -1.69 -16.14
CA LEU A 81 5.55 -1.04 -16.75
C LEU A 81 6.00 0.22 -16.01
N GLY A 82 5.38 0.53 -14.86
CA GLY A 82 5.72 1.69 -14.05
C GLY A 82 7.10 1.58 -13.39
N PRO A 83 7.64 2.69 -12.87
CA PRO A 83 8.94 2.70 -12.21
C PRO A 83 8.95 1.88 -10.92
N ARG A 84 10.12 1.38 -10.54
CA ARG A 84 10.39 0.70 -9.27
C ARG A 84 10.53 1.73 -8.16
N VAL A 85 9.58 1.75 -7.23
CA VAL A 85 9.52 2.74 -6.15
C VAL A 85 9.71 2.03 -4.81
N VAL A 86 10.72 2.44 -4.06
CA VAL A 86 10.93 1.97 -2.68
C VAL A 86 10.43 3.03 -1.72
N ALA A 87 9.57 2.64 -0.77
CA ALA A 87 9.07 3.51 0.28
C ALA A 87 9.46 2.94 1.66
N ILE A 88 10.21 3.71 2.45
CA ILE A 88 10.80 3.27 3.73
C ILE A 88 10.15 4.04 4.87
N GLY A 89 9.66 3.34 5.90
CA GLY A 89 9.09 4.00 7.08
C GLY A 89 8.30 3.08 7.99
N GLY A 90 7.20 3.60 8.52
CA GLY A 90 6.29 2.91 9.42
C GLY A 90 4.96 3.67 9.56
N GLY A 91 4.05 3.09 10.34
CA GLY A 91 2.80 3.68 10.74
C GLY A 91 1.82 4.05 9.63
N THR A 92 0.97 5.02 9.95
CA THR A 92 -0.12 5.49 9.09
C THR A 92 0.36 6.44 8.00
N GLY A 93 1.50 7.12 8.20
CA GLY A 93 2.13 8.00 7.21
C GLY A 93 2.55 7.23 5.97
N LEU A 94 3.37 6.19 6.14
CA LEU A 94 3.79 5.31 5.04
C LEU A 94 2.59 4.72 4.32
N SER A 95 1.60 4.23 5.07
CA SER A 95 0.35 3.70 4.51
C SER A 95 -0.43 4.70 3.66
N THR A 96 -0.39 5.99 4.01
CA THR A 96 -1.02 7.08 3.26
C THR A 96 -0.32 7.28 1.92
N LEU A 97 1.02 7.32 1.92
CA LEU A 97 1.83 7.38 0.72
C LEU A 97 1.57 6.18 -0.22
N LEU A 98 1.61 4.95 0.32
CA LEU A 98 1.42 3.72 -0.45
C LEU A 98 0.04 3.66 -1.14
N ARG A 99 -1.02 4.14 -0.48
CA ARG A 99 -2.37 4.25 -1.08
C ARG A 99 -2.41 5.17 -2.30
N GLY A 100 -1.58 6.20 -2.32
CA GLY A 100 -1.41 7.09 -3.46
C GLY A 100 -0.57 6.46 -4.56
N LEU A 101 0.62 5.93 -4.20
CA LEU A 101 1.60 5.38 -5.15
C LEU A 101 1.05 4.23 -6.01
N LYS A 102 0.15 3.40 -5.49
CA LYS A 102 -0.45 2.28 -6.26
C LYS A 102 -1.26 2.71 -7.49
N ASN A 103 -1.53 4.01 -7.63
CA ASN A 103 -2.16 4.61 -8.80
C ASN A 103 -1.16 5.00 -9.90
N HIS A 104 0.15 4.97 -9.59
CA HIS A 104 1.25 5.35 -10.48
C HIS A 104 2.10 4.16 -10.94
N THR A 105 2.28 3.16 -10.08
CA THR A 105 3.07 1.97 -10.41
C THR A 105 2.57 0.75 -9.65
N ALA A 106 2.75 -0.44 -10.21
CA ALA A 106 2.58 -1.72 -9.52
C ALA A 106 3.88 -2.21 -8.87
N ASN A 107 5.01 -1.57 -9.17
CA ASN A 107 6.36 -1.98 -8.77
C ASN A 107 6.79 -1.23 -7.50
N ILE A 108 6.00 -1.38 -6.42
CA ILE A 108 6.23 -0.73 -5.13
C ILE A 108 6.86 -1.73 -4.17
N THR A 109 7.92 -1.35 -3.47
CA THR A 109 8.42 -2.09 -2.30
C THR A 109 8.34 -1.22 -1.07
N ALA A 110 7.49 -1.60 -0.12
CA ALA A 110 7.41 -0.98 1.20
C ALA A 110 8.41 -1.66 2.13
N VAL A 111 9.42 -0.93 2.59
CA VAL A 111 10.39 -1.38 3.59
C VAL A 111 9.97 -0.83 4.95
N VAL A 112 9.69 -1.71 5.89
CA VAL A 112 8.91 -1.38 7.09
C VAL A 112 9.68 -1.70 8.37
N THR A 113 9.65 -0.76 9.32
CA THR A 113 10.24 -0.97 10.65
C THR A 113 9.53 -2.08 11.41
N VAL A 114 10.27 -2.77 12.28
CA VAL A 114 9.79 -3.88 13.11
C VAL A 114 10.09 -3.64 14.59
N THR A 115 9.98 -2.37 15.03
CA THR A 115 10.23 -1.92 16.41
C THR A 115 8.96 -1.67 17.25
N ASP A 116 7.78 -1.75 16.64
CA ASP A 116 6.50 -1.45 17.29
C ASP A 116 6.24 -2.37 18.50
N ASP A 117 6.19 -1.77 19.69
CA ASP A 117 5.89 -2.46 20.95
C ASP A 117 4.51 -2.08 21.51
N GLY A 118 3.69 -1.38 20.73
CA GLY A 118 2.41 -0.82 21.15
C GLY A 118 1.21 -1.75 20.93
N GLY A 119 0.21 -1.61 21.80
CA GLY A 119 -1.14 -2.14 21.62
C GLY A 119 -1.21 -3.62 21.24
N SER A 120 -1.89 -3.93 20.13
CA SER A 120 -2.05 -5.31 19.67
C SER A 120 -0.76 -5.93 19.12
N SER A 121 0.19 -5.13 18.63
CA SER A 121 1.45 -5.65 18.09
C SER A 121 2.35 -6.08 19.23
N GLY A 122 2.57 -5.19 20.21
CA GLY A 122 3.42 -5.45 21.37
C GLY A 122 2.99 -6.68 22.17
N ARG A 123 1.68 -6.89 22.38
CA ARG A 123 1.18 -8.10 23.06
C ARG A 123 1.53 -9.38 22.30
N LEU A 124 1.38 -9.40 20.98
CA LEU A 124 1.72 -10.57 20.17
C LEU A 124 3.22 -10.86 20.17
N VAL A 125 4.05 -9.80 20.16
CA VAL A 125 5.51 -9.93 20.28
C VAL A 125 5.86 -10.56 21.64
N GLN A 126 5.26 -10.09 22.73
CA GLN A 126 5.52 -10.61 24.08
C GLN A 126 5.02 -12.05 24.28
N GLU A 127 3.85 -12.39 23.72
CA GLU A 127 3.22 -13.69 23.91
C GLU A 127 3.76 -14.78 22.96
N MET A 128 4.16 -14.42 21.74
CA MET A 128 4.55 -15.37 20.68
C MET A 128 6.00 -15.24 20.22
N GLY A 129 6.72 -14.18 20.60
CA GLY A 129 8.11 -13.98 20.17
C GLY A 129 8.28 -13.69 18.66
N ILE A 130 7.22 -13.20 18.00
CA ILE A 130 7.22 -12.87 16.57
C ILE A 130 7.62 -11.40 16.33
N LEU A 131 7.91 -11.05 15.07
CA LEU A 131 8.08 -9.64 14.68
C LEU A 131 6.75 -8.87 14.84
N PRO A 132 6.80 -7.57 15.19
CA PRO A 132 5.60 -6.73 15.30
C PRO A 132 4.79 -6.70 13.98
N PRO A 133 3.54 -7.20 13.97
CA PRO A 133 2.77 -7.30 12.73
C PRO A 133 2.07 -5.99 12.33
N GLY A 134 2.03 -4.98 13.21
CA GLY A 134 1.16 -3.80 13.05
C GLY A 134 1.44 -2.99 11.79
N ASP A 135 2.68 -2.56 11.61
CA ASP A 135 3.06 -1.73 10.46
C ASP A 135 3.15 -2.51 9.15
N LEU A 136 3.57 -3.77 9.22
CA LEU A 136 3.49 -4.71 8.10
C LEU A 136 2.04 -4.84 7.61
N ARG A 137 1.09 -5.07 8.53
CA ARG A 137 -0.35 -5.13 8.22
C ARG A 137 -0.82 -3.84 7.57
N ASN A 138 -0.47 -2.68 8.11
CA ASN A 138 -0.90 -1.39 7.59
C ASN A 138 -0.46 -1.19 6.13
N CYS A 139 0.79 -1.57 5.81
CA CYS A 139 1.33 -1.52 4.46
C CYS A 139 0.64 -2.50 3.50
N LEU A 140 0.41 -3.74 3.94
CA LEU A 140 -0.33 -4.74 3.17
C LEU A 140 -1.74 -4.23 2.80
N VAL A 141 -2.44 -3.66 3.77
CA VAL A 141 -3.77 -3.07 3.57
C VAL A 141 -3.72 -1.86 2.64
N ALA A 142 -2.71 -1.01 2.75
CA ALA A 142 -2.55 0.17 1.88
C ALA A 142 -2.37 -0.22 0.41
N LEU A 143 -1.57 -1.26 0.15
CA LEU A 143 -1.28 -1.79 -1.16
C LEU A 143 -2.36 -2.74 -1.71
N ALA A 144 -3.29 -3.20 -0.87
CA ALA A 144 -4.42 -4.01 -1.30
C ALA A 144 -5.28 -3.29 -2.36
N ASN A 145 -5.83 -4.07 -3.29
CA ASN A 145 -6.77 -3.56 -4.27
C ASN A 145 -8.10 -3.21 -3.56
N ALA A 146 -8.43 -1.92 -3.54
CA ALA A 146 -9.20 -1.27 -2.47
C ALA A 146 -10.74 -1.49 -2.45
N GLU A 147 -11.25 -2.62 -2.92
CA GLU A 147 -12.70 -2.82 -3.08
C GLU A 147 -13.27 -4.04 -2.33
N GLY A 148 -12.48 -4.66 -1.45
CA GLY A 148 -12.88 -5.89 -0.77
C GLY A 148 -13.36 -5.69 0.67
N ARG A 149 -14.47 -6.34 1.04
CA ARG A 149 -14.84 -6.62 2.46
C ARG A 149 -13.68 -7.21 3.28
N MET A 150 -12.73 -7.85 2.60
CA MET A 150 -11.50 -8.38 3.21
C MET A 150 -10.60 -7.27 3.79
N THR A 151 -10.50 -6.13 3.10
CA THR A 151 -9.70 -4.98 3.57
C THR A 151 -10.28 -4.38 4.85
N ASP A 152 -11.61 -4.35 4.96
CA ASP A 152 -12.31 -3.92 6.18
C ASP A 152 -12.12 -4.92 7.32
N LEU A 153 -12.21 -6.22 7.01
CA LEU A 153 -11.97 -7.29 7.99
C LEU A 153 -10.54 -7.22 8.55
N PHE A 154 -9.53 -7.03 7.70
CA PHE A 154 -8.13 -6.91 8.13
C PHE A 154 -7.89 -5.71 9.05
N GLN A 155 -8.64 -4.62 8.85
CA GLN A 155 -8.57 -3.42 9.68
C GLN A 155 -9.43 -3.52 10.95
N HIS A 156 -10.31 -4.52 11.04
CA HIS A 156 -11.18 -4.69 12.19
C HIS A 156 -10.37 -4.84 13.48
N ARG A 157 -10.85 -4.18 14.53
CA ARG A 157 -10.32 -4.23 15.88
C ARG A 157 -11.45 -4.53 16.85
N PHE A 158 -11.23 -5.50 17.73
CA PHE A 158 -12.17 -5.90 18.75
C PHE A 158 -12.23 -4.88 19.89
N ARG A 159 -12.97 -3.78 19.70
CA ARG A 159 -13.07 -2.69 20.71
C ARG A 159 -13.93 -3.06 21.91
N ASP A 160 -15.05 -3.74 21.65
CA ASP A 160 -16.06 -4.06 22.67
C ASP A 160 -15.97 -5.51 23.18
N ALA A 161 -14.92 -6.25 22.78
CA ALA A 161 -14.72 -7.61 23.25
C ALA A 161 -14.21 -7.60 24.70
N ALA A 162 -14.77 -8.50 25.52
CA ALA A 162 -14.21 -8.83 26.83
C ALA A 162 -13.19 -9.97 26.71
N GLY A 163 -12.21 -9.99 27.61
CA GLY A 163 -11.19 -11.06 27.67
C GLY A 163 -10.00 -10.84 26.74
N SER A 164 -9.30 -11.93 26.38
CA SER A 164 -8.00 -11.90 25.70
C SER A 164 -8.03 -11.28 24.30
N LEU A 165 -9.17 -11.32 23.60
CA LEU A 165 -9.32 -10.73 22.27
C LEU A 165 -9.46 -9.20 22.29
N SER A 166 -9.72 -8.60 23.46
CA SER A 166 -9.96 -7.16 23.59
C SER A 166 -8.79 -6.32 23.06
N GLY A 167 -9.08 -5.40 22.16
CA GLY A 167 -8.11 -4.51 21.53
C GLY A 167 -7.24 -5.15 20.43
N HIS A 168 -7.31 -6.46 20.18
CA HIS A 168 -6.59 -7.08 19.06
C HIS A 168 -7.17 -6.65 17.72
N SER A 169 -6.29 -6.57 16.71
CA SER A 169 -6.69 -6.43 15.31
C SER A 169 -6.73 -7.80 14.63
N ILE A 170 -7.79 -8.09 13.87
CA ILE A 170 -7.91 -9.34 13.11
C ILE A 170 -6.71 -9.51 12.16
N GLY A 171 -6.31 -8.46 11.46
CA GLY A 171 -5.14 -8.52 10.58
C GLY A 171 -3.84 -8.85 11.32
N ASN A 172 -3.66 -8.37 12.56
CA ASN A 172 -2.48 -8.73 13.36
C ASN A 172 -2.52 -10.21 13.77
N LEU A 173 -3.69 -10.71 14.18
CA LEU A 173 -3.87 -12.12 14.55
C LEU A 173 -3.66 -13.05 13.36
N LEU A 174 -4.14 -12.66 12.18
CA LEU A 174 -3.94 -13.43 10.95
C LEU A 174 -2.45 -13.46 10.55
N LEU A 175 -1.75 -12.32 10.61
CA LEU A 175 -0.31 -12.32 10.36
C LEU A 175 0.45 -13.17 11.39
N ALA A 176 0.10 -13.07 12.68
CA ALA A 176 0.70 -13.91 13.71
C ALA A 176 0.48 -15.40 13.43
N ALA A 177 -0.73 -15.79 13.01
CA ALA A 177 -1.05 -17.17 12.64
C ALA A 177 -0.26 -17.62 11.39
N LEU A 178 -0.10 -16.76 10.38
CA LEU A 178 0.69 -17.08 9.18
C LEU A 178 2.18 -17.25 9.52
N ILE A 179 2.73 -16.39 10.38
CA ILE A 179 4.12 -16.49 10.85
C ILE A 179 4.32 -17.80 11.63
N ASP A 180 3.39 -18.14 12.53
CA ASP A 180 3.42 -19.39 13.30
C ASP A 180 3.32 -20.63 12.39
N GLN A 181 2.40 -20.63 11.42
CA GLN A 181 2.28 -21.69 10.42
C GLN A 181 3.53 -21.86 9.56
N ALA A 182 4.19 -20.75 9.23
CA ALA A 182 5.46 -20.73 8.51
C ALA A 182 6.67 -21.02 9.42
N ARG A 183 6.46 -21.40 10.69
CA ARG A 183 7.50 -21.71 11.68
C ARG A 183 8.49 -20.56 11.89
N GLY A 184 7.98 -19.33 11.89
CA GLY A 184 8.77 -18.11 12.05
C GLY A 184 9.32 -17.52 10.75
N ASP A 185 9.07 -18.14 9.59
CA ASP A 185 9.43 -17.57 8.29
C ASP A 185 8.48 -16.41 7.93
N VAL A 186 8.95 -15.19 8.17
CA VAL A 186 8.18 -13.96 7.94
C VAL A 186 8.01 -13.68 6.44
N ASP A 187 8.97 -14.05 5.60
CA ASP A 187 8.88 -13.85 4.15
C ASP A 187 7.74 -14.68 3.56
N GLU A 188 7.65 -15.95 3.96
CA GLU A 188 6.55 -16.84 3.55
C GLU A 188 5.20 -16.33 4.06
N ALA A 189 5.12 -15.89 5.32
CA ALA A 189 3.90 -15.34 5.89
C ALA A 189 3.43 -14.07 5.14
N LEU A 190 4.35 -13.16 4.81
CA LEU A 190 4.05 -11.95 4.05
C LEU A 190 3.67 -12.27 2.61
N ARG A 191 4.29 -13.28 1.99
CA ARG A 191 3.91 -13.76 0.65
C ARG A 191 2.47 -14.24 0.63
N VAL A 192 2.08 -15.12 1.55
CA VAL A 192 0.71 -15.62 1.66
C VAL A 192 -0.29 -14.48 1.95
N ALA A 193 0.04 -13.58 2.88
CA ALA A 193 -0.81 -12.43 3.18
C ALA A 193 -1.00 -11.50 1.96
N SER A 194 0.07 -11.29 1.18
CA SER A 194 0.06 -10.49 -0.05
C SER A 194 -0.85 -11.09 -1.12
N GLU A 195 -0.84 -12.43 -1.26
CA GLU A 195 -1.71 -13.16 -2.20
C GLU A 195 -3.19 -13.08 -1.79
N VAL A 196 -3.49 -13.29 -0.51
CA VAL A 196 -4.86 -13.20 0.03
C VAL A 196 -5.45 -11.80 -0.16
N LEU A 197 -4.63 -10.76 0.02
CA LEU A 197 -5.04 -9.37 -0.14
C LEU A 197 -4.92 -8.85 -1.58
N ASN A 198 -4.32 -9.63 -2.49
CA ASN A 198 -4.05 -9.25 -3.88
C ASN A 198 -3.47 -7.83 -3.98
N ILE A 199 -2.35 -7.62 -3.28
CA ILE A 199 -1.69 -6.31 -3.19
C ILE A 199 -0.97 -5.93 -4.48
N ARG A 200 -0.76 -4.62 -4.69
CA ARG A 200 0.08 -4.10 -5.78
C ARG A 200 1.44 -3.68 -5.24
N GLY A 201 2.42 -4.56 -5.32
CA GLY A 201 3.77 -4.36 -4.80
C GLY A 201 4.14 -5.43 -3.79
N ARG A 202 5.15 -5.15 -2.97
CA ARG A 202 5.67 -6.04 -1.93
C ARG A 202 5.84 -5.27 -0.62
N VAL A 203 5.64 -5.95 0.50
CA VAL A 203 5.98 -5.47 1.84
C VAL A 203 7.14 -6.31 2.34
N VAL A 204 8.20 -5.65 2.82
CA VAL A 204 9.43 -6.27 3.30
C VAL A 204 9.78 -5.65 4.65
N PRO A 205 10.05 -6.44 5.69
CA PRO A 205 10.53 -5.88 6.95
C PRO A 205 11.97 -5.41 6.77
N THR A 206 12.39 -4.39 7.51
CA THR A 206 13.77 -3.88 7.39
C THR A 206 14.80 -4.89 7.87
N THR A 207 14.43 -5.77 8.78
CA THR A 207 15.23 -6.91 9.26
C THR A 207 14.33 -8.08 9.63
N THR A 208 14.85 -9.30 9.61
CA THR A 208 14.16 -10.50 10.13
C THR A 208 14.39 -10.72 11.62
N ARG A 209 15.28 -9.94 12.26
CA ARG A 209 15.60 -10.04 13.68
C ARG A 209 14.62 -9.21 14.51
N SER A 210 14.21 -9.75 15.66
CA SER A 210 13.47 -8.97 16.64
C SER A 210 14.41 -7.94 17.27
N VAL A 211 14.00 -6.67 17.24
CA VAL A 211 14.77 -5.54 17.71
C VAL A 211 13.90 -4.62 18.55
N VAL A 212 14.52 -3.99 19.56
CA VAL A 212 13.88 -3.01 20.42
C VAL A 212 14.54 -1.65 20.20
N LEU A 213 13.72 -0.62 20.07
CA LEU A 213 14.21 0.75 19.97
C LEU A 213 14.60 1.28 21.34
N ARG A 214 15.79 1.88 21.45
CA ARG A 214 16.28 2.52 22.67
C ARG A 214 16.67 3.97 22.38
N ALA A 215 16.41 4.85 23.34
CA ALA A 215 16.73 6.27 23.26
C ALA A 215 17.59 6.69 24.44
N GLN A 216 18.67 7.41 24.15
CA GLN A 216 19.37 8.21 25.14
C GLN A 216 18.79 9.63 25.09
N MET A 217 18.36 10.14 26.24
CA MET A 217 17.79 11.48 26.38
C MET A 217 18.89 12.52 26.65
N GLU A 218 18.60 13.81 26.47
CA GLU A 218 19.57 14.89 26.73
C GLU A 218 20.03 14.95 28.20
N ASP A 219 19.18 14.54 29.15
CA ASP A 219 19.50 14.46 30.58
C ASP A 219 20.35 13.22 30.95
N GLY A 220 20.72 12.40 29.98
CA GLY A 220 21.51 11.19 30.14
C GLY A 220 20.72 9.95 30.54
N SER A 221 19.41 10.06 30.80
CA SER A 221 18.56 8.90 31.04
C SER A 221 18.36 8.07 29.77
N GLU A 222 18.09 6.77 29.94
CA GLU A 222 17.79 5.86 28.83
C GLU A 222 16.35 5.36 28.90
N LEU A 223 15.69 5.33 27.75
CA LEU A 223 14.36 4.76 27.56
C LEU A 223 14.44 3.58 26.58
N THR A 224 13.64 2.56 26.84
CA THR A 224 13.55 1.35 26.03
C THR A 224 12.09 1.16 25.61
N GLY A 225 11.88 0.89 24.32
CA GLY A 225 10.57 0.67 23.74
C GLY A 225 9.99 1.92 23.08
N GLU A 226 9.41 1.74 21.89
CA GLU A 226 8.84 2.81 21.07
C GLU A 226 7.76 3.61 21.82
N THR A 227 6.82 2.90 22.44
CA THR A 227 5.71 3.50 23.18
C THR A 227 6.20 4.36 24.35
N ARG A 228 7.29 3.94 25.03
CA ARG A 228 7.86 4.69 26.15
C ARG A 228 8.65 5.91 25.71
N ILE A 229 9.32 5.82 24.56
CA ILE A 229 10.05 6.93 23.95
C ILE A 229 9.04 8.01 23.52
N ALA A 230 8.01 7.64 22.76
CA ALA A 230 6.99 8.57 22.27
C ALA A 230 6.15 9.21 23.40
N ALA A 231 5.98 8.52 24.53
CA ALA A 231 5.27 9.05 25.69
C ALA A 231 6.11 9.97 26.59
N SER A 232 7.40 10.15 26.31
CA SER A 232 8.29 10.96 27.14
C SER A 232 8.26 12.43 26.71
N ASP A 233 8.21 13.34 27.69
CA ASP A 233 8.38 14.79 27.43
C ASP A 233 9.87 15.20 27.41
N LYS A 234 10.81 14.25 27.43
CA LYS A 234 12.25 14.52 27.42
C LYS A 234 12.76 14.59 25.98
N ARG A 235 13.76 15.44 25.74
CA ARG A 235 14.41 15.54 24.41
C ARG A 235 15.31 14.33 24.14
N ILE A 236 15.16 13.75 22.95
CA ILE A 236 15.97 12.63 22.47
C ILE A 236 17.33 13.16 22.00
N ARG A 237 18.41 12.65 22.60
CA ARG A 237 19.78 12.94 22.17
C ARG A 237 20.21 12.01 21.04
N ARG A 238 19.94 10.70 21.16
CA ARG A 238 20.32 9.68 20.18
C ARG A 238 19.45 8.44 20.29
N LEU A 239 19.19 7.80 19.16
CA LEU A 239 18.57 6.47 19.08
C LEU A 239 19.56 5.37 18.72
N TYR A 240 19.26 4.15 19.15
CA TYR A 240 19.97 2.94 18.75
C TYR A 240 19.06 1.71 18.88
N LEU A 241 19.42 0.63 18.19
CA LEU A 241 18.70 -0.64 18.24
C LEU A 241 19.36 -1.59 19.25
N ASP A 242 18.56 -2.43 19.88
CA ASP A 242 18.99 -3.52 20.77
C ASP A 242 18.34 -4.83 20.30
N PRO A 243 19.12 -5.84 19.88
CA PRO A 243 20.58 -5.87 19.82
C PRO A 243 21.16 -4.88 18.79
N PRO A 244 22.43 -4.43 18.97
CA PRO A 244 23.12 -3.65 17.97
C PRO A 244 23.54 -4.52 16.77
N HIS A 245 24.01 -3.89 15.69
CA HIS A 245 24.60 -4.56 14.50
C HIS A 245 23.65 -5.56 13.82
N VAL A 246 22.39 -5.16 13.69
CA VAL A 246 21.37 -5.99 13.07
C VAL A 246 21.46 -5.86 11.55
N GLU A 247 21.50 -7.02 10.89
CA GLU A 247 21.58 -7.08 9.44
C GLU A 247 20.24 -6.70 8.79
N PRO A 248 20.28 -6.02 7.63
CA PRO A 248 19.10 -5.67 6.88
C PRO A 248 18.57 -6.89 6.13
N HIS A 249 17.27 -6.87 5.85
CA HIS A 249 16.65 -7.90 5.04
C HIS A 249 17.25 -7.89 3.62
N PRO A 250 17.71 -9.03 3.06
CA PRO A 250 18.31 -9.06 1.72
C PRO A 250 17.40 -8.46 0.64
N ALA A 251 16.11 -8.80 0.67
CA ALA A 251 15.12 -8.22 -0.26
C ALA A 251 14.95 -6.69 -0.13
N ALA A 252 15.23 -6.09 1.04
CA ALA A 252 15.21 -4.64 1.18
C ALA A 252 16.42 -3.99 0.48
N LEU A 253 17.61 -4.61 0.60
CA LEU A 253 18.81 -4.17 -0.11
C LEU A 253 18.66 -4.32 -1.63
N GLU A 254 18.12 -5.45 -2.09
CA GLU A 254 17.83 -5.70 -3.51
C GLU A 254 16.87 -4.63 -4.06
N ALA A 255 15.77 -4.35 -3.35
CA ALA A 255 14.82 -3.33 -3.75
C ALA A 255 15.47 -1.93 -3.83
N ILE A 256 16.34 -1.57 -2.88
CA ILE A 256 17.08 -0.30 -2.91
C ILE A 256 18.03 -0.23 -4.11
N ALA A 257 18.75 -1.32 -4.40
CA ALA A 257 19.69 -1.38 -5.52
C ALA A 257 18.98 -1.26 -6.89
N GLU A 258 17.76 -1.76 -6.97
CA GLU A 258 16.93 -1.76 -8.17
C GLU A 258 15.99 -0.56 -8.29
N ALA A 259 15.88 0.28 -7.26
CA ALA A 259 14.92 1.38 -7.24
C ALA A 259 15.20 2.40 -8.35
N ASP A 260 14.15 2.92 -8.96
CA ASP A 260 14.20 4.13 -9.79
C ASP A 260 13.92 5.39 -8.95
N LEU A 261 13.24 5.23 -7.80
CA LEU A 261 12.92 6.28 -6.84
C LEU A 261 12.88 5.70 -5.42
N ILE A 262 13.48 6.40 -4.46
CA ILE A 262 13.45 6.02 -3.04
C ILE A 262 12.79 7.12 -2.23
N ILE A 263 11.84 6.75 -1.37
CA ILE A 263 11.05 7.65 -0.56
C ILE A 263 11.21 7.24 0.91
N ILE A 264 11.54 8.19 1.78
CA ILE A 264 11.71 7.99 3.21
C ILE A 264 10.65 8.78 3.95
N GLY A 265 9.83 8.09 4.73
CA GLY A 265 8.62 8.64 5.34
C GLY A 265 7.42 8.71 4.37
N PRO A 266 6.36 9.46 4.72
CA PRO A 266 6.21 10.23 5.96
C PRO A 266 6.00 9.31 7.16
N GLY A 267 6.27 9.83 8.36
CA GLY A 267 6.14 9.09 9.61
C GLY A 267 6.93 9.77 10.71
N SER A 268 6.71 9.34 11.95
CA SER A 268 7.45 9.88 13.09
C SER A 268 8.95 9.76 12.87
N VAL A 269 9.67 10.86 13.04
CA VAL A 269 11.10 10.91 12.65
C VAL A 269 11.92 9.94 13.50
N TYR A 270 11.62 9.84 14.79
CA TYR A 270 12.35 9.02 15.75
C TYR A 270 11.81 7.59 15.85
N THR A 271 10.49 7.39 15.75
CA THR A 271 9.88 6.06 15.95
C THR A 271 9.50 5.32 14.67
N SER A 272 9.41 5.99 13.51
CA SER A 272 9.03 5.33 12.24
C SER A 272 10.07 5.47 11.13
N VAL A 273 10.86 6.54 11.10
CA VAL A 273 11.86 6.77 10.04
C VAL A 273 13.24 6.30 10.47
N LEU A 274 13.79 6.89 11.53
CA LEU A 274 15.13 6.56 12.03
C LEU A 274 15.34 5.09 12.34
N PRO A 275 14.40 4.33 12.92
CA PRO A 275 14.63 2.92 13.25
C PRO A 275 14.96 2.06 12.04
N ASN A 276 14.42 2.39 10.87
CA ASN A 276 14.80 1.74 9.62
C ASN A 276 16.26 2.02 9.26
N LEU A 277 16.67 3.28 9.37
CA LEU A 277 18.00 3.76 8.97
C LEU A 277 19.11 3.32 9.93
N LEU A 278 18.76 2.94 11.17
CA LEU A 278 19.67 2.40 12.17
C LEU A 278 20.06 0.93 11.93
N VAL A 279 19.34 0.23 11.04
CA VAL A 279 19.72 -1.14 10.62
C VAL A 279 20.99 -1.07 9.79
N GLU A 280 21.98 -1.88 10.16
CA GLU A 280 23.33 -1.76 9.64
C GLU A 280 23.36 -1.98 8.12
N GLY A 281 24.10 -1.16 7.38
CA GLY A 281 24.19 -1.26 5.93
C GLY A 281 23.03 -0.64 5.15
N LEU A 282 21.84 -0.44 5.72
CA LEU A 282 20.71 0.17 5.01
C LEU A 282 21.01 1.62 4.61
N ALA A 283 21.49 2.44 5.55
CA ALA A 283 21.90 3.82 5.26
C ALA A 283 23.02 3.90 4.21
N ASN A 284 23.95 2.93 4.21
CA ASN A 284 25.02 2.87 3.21
C ASN A 284 24.49 2.50 1.82
N ALA A 285 23.57 1.54 1.73
CA ALA A 285 22.92 1.19 0.47
C ALA A 285 22.14 2.37 -0.10
N LEU A 286 21.41 3.11 0.75
CA LEU A 286 20.75 4.35 0.37
C LEU A 286 21.74 5.40 -0.12
N ASN A 287 22.87 5.60 0.58
CA ASN A 287 23.89 6.57 0.20
C ASN A 287 24.50 6.26 -1.18
N GLN A 288 24.67 4.98 -1.53
CA GLN A 288 25.25 4.52 -2.79
C GLN A 288 24.27 4.52 -3.97
N ALA A 289 22.96 4.53 -3.70
CA ALA A 289 21.94 4.55 -4.73
C ALA A 289 22.05 5.84 -5.58
N LYS A 290 22.08 5.68 -6.91
CA LYS A 290 22.21 6.78 -7.89
C LYS A 290 20.85 7.18 -8.47
N VAL A 291 19.85 7.26 -7.61
CA VAL A 291 18.47 7.63 -7.95
C VAL A 291 17.96 8.68 -6.99
N PRO A 292 16.90 9.43 -7.32
CA PRO A 292 16.36 10.42 -6.41
C PRO A 292 15.93 9.78 -5.08
N ARG A 293 16.44 10.34 -3.97
CA ARG A 293 16.09 9.93 -2.60
C ARG A 293 15.36 11.08 -1.92
N VAL A 294 14.08 10.86 -1.62
CA VAL A 294 13.16 11.90 -1.17
C VAL A 294 12.77 11.64 0.28
N TYR A 295 13.06 12.58 1.17
CA TYR A 295 12.44 12.61 2.50
C TYR A 295 11.09 13.34 2.43
N VAL A 296 10.04 12.72 2.97
CA VAL A 296 8.73 13.36 3.13
C VAL A 296 8.59 13.88 4.55
N CYS A 297 8.65 15.20 4.71
CA CYS A 297 8.54 15.84 6.02
C CYS A 297 7.12 15.76 6.57
N ASN A 298 6.99 15.66 7.89
CA ASN A 298 5.70 15.67 8.56
C ASN A 298 5.01 17.05 8.44
N VAL A 299 3.67 17.04 8.46
CA VAL A 299 2.84 18.27 8.38
C VAL A 299 2.67 18.92 9.75
N MET A 300 2.53 18.11 10.79
CA MET A 300 2.38 18.53 12.18
C MET A 300 3.50 17.91 13.01
N THR A 301 3.90 18.60 14.08
CA THR A 301 4.80 18.02 15.08
C THR A 301 4.10 16.91 15.85
N GLN A 302 4.89 16.08 16.51
CA GLN A 302 4.41 15.02 17.38
C GLN A 302 4.97 15.25 18.78
N LYS A 303 4.07 15.27 19.75
CA LYS A 303 4.39 15.46 21.16
C LYS A 303 5.44 14.44 21.61
N GLY A 304 6.51 14.90 22.26
CA GLY A 304 7.58 14.04 22.81
C GLY A 304 8.59 13.54 21.78
N GLU A 305 8.34 13.75 20.48
CA GLU A 305 9.27 13.37 19.42
C GLU A 305 9.83 14.59 18.68
N SER A 306 8.96 15.47 18.17
CA SER A 306 9.35 16.58 17.28
C SER A 306 8.81 17.93 17.78
N ASP A 307 8.78 18.11 19.10
CA ASP A 307 8.31 19.34 19.74
C ASP A 307 9.07 20.56 19.19
N SER A 308 8.30 21.51 18.65
CA SER A 308 8.80 22.73 18.00
C SER A 308 9.75 22.52 16.82
N PHE A 309 9.73 21.35 16.16
CA PHE A 309 10.53 21.12 14.95
C PHE A 309 9.95 21.87 13.75
N THR A 310 10.80 22.60 13.02
CA THR A 310 10.53 22.93 11.61
C THR A 310 10.95 21.77 10.72
N ALA A 311 10.72 21.89 9.41
CA ALA A 311 11.18 20.91 8.44
C ALA A 311 12.72 20.77 8.43
N ALA A 312 13.46 21.85 8.72
CA ALA A 312 14.92 21.78 8.85
C ALA A 312 15.36 20.97 10.09
N GLU A 313 14.68 21.09 11.23
CA GLU A 313 14.98 20.26 12.41
C GLU A 313 14.77 18.77 12.16
N HIS A 314 13.77 18.39 11.35
CA HIS A 314 13.59 16.99 10.96
C HIS A 314 14.81 16.45 10.20
N ILE A 315 15.38 17.25 9.28
CA ILE A 315 16.59 16.88 8.53
C ILE A 315 17.80 16.80 9.46
N MET A 316 17.99 17.80 10.32
CA MET A 316 19.10 17.79 11.29
C MET A 316 19.00 16.61 12.26
N ALA A 317 17.79 16.18 12.64
CA ALA A 317 17.59 14.99 13.45
C ALA A 317 18.01 13.70 12.73
N LEU A 318 17.79 13.61 11.42
CA LEU A 318 18.30 12.52 10.58
C LEU A 318 19.83 12.55 10.53
N GLU A 319 20.45 13.69 10.23
CA GLU A 319 21.91 13.85 10.16
C GLU A 319 22.61 13.60 11.50
N ALA A 320 21.98 13.95 12.62
CA ALA A 320 22.53 13.73 13.95
C ALA A 320 22.59 12.24 14.33
N ASN A 321 21.71 11.41 13.76
CA ASN A 321 21.62 9.98 14.09
C ASN A 321 22.25 9.08 13.02
N ILE A 322 22.34 9.54 11.78
CA ILE A 322 22.84 8.76 10.63
C ILE A 322 24.12 9.43 10.09
N PRO A 323 25.27 8.74 10.11
CA PRO A 323 26.57 9.33 9.76
C PRO A 323 26.74 9.61 8.26
N THR A 324 25.81 9.16 7.43
CA THR A 324 25.85 9.28 5.98
C THR A 324 24.59 9.95 5.46
N ARG A 325 24.73 10.68 4.34
CA ARG A 325 23.59 11.35 3.71
C ARG A 325 22.72 10.34 2.97
N VAL A 326 21.49 10.16 3.43
CA VAL A 326 20.54 9.18 2.86
C VAL A 326 19.47 9.79 1.97
N VAL A 327 19.36 11.12 1.90
CA VAL A 327 18.39 11.83 1.06
C VAL A 327 19.00 13.04 0.35
N ASP A 328 18.43 13.37 -0.81
CA ASP A 328 18.81 14.52 -1.65
C ASP A 328 17.70 15.57 -1.68
N HIS A 329 16.46 15.10 -1.77
CA HIS A 329 15.27 15.92 -1.87
C HIS A 329 14.48 15.91 -0.57
N VAL A 330 13.94 17.07 -0.20
CA VAL A 330 13.08 17.23 0.96
C VAL A 330 11.73 17.76 0.51
N LEU A 331 10.72 16.91 0.62
CA LEU A 331 9.35 17.26 0.30
C LEU A 331 8.72 17.93 1.52
N VAL A 332 8.30 19.19 1.36
CA VAL A 332 7.72 20.01 2.44
C VAL A 332 6.31 20.47 2.09
N ASN A 333 5.41 20.37 3.08
CA ASN A 333 4.04 20.85 2.92
C ASN A 333 3.98 22.37 3.11
N THR A 334 3.41 23.08 2.13
CA THR A 334 3.14 24.52 2.18
C THR A 334 1.64 24.82 2.33
N GLY A 335 0.78 23.79 2.35
CA GLY A 335 -0.64 23.95 2.67
C GLY A 335 -0.81 24.34 4.13
N VAL A 336 -1.62 25.37 4.41
CA VAL A 336 -1.85 25.86 5.77
C VAL A 336 -3.17 25.27 6.29
N PRO A 337 -3.17 24.56 7.44
CA PRO A 337 -4.40 24.07 8.04
C PRO A 337 -5.32 25.21 8.48
N SER A 338 -6.62 24.94 8.60
CA SER A 338 -7.57 25.91 9.13
C SER A 338 -7.23 26.32 10.56
N SER A 339 -7.62 27.54 10.95
CA SER A 339 -7.43 28.02 12.32
C SER A 339 -8.07 27.11 13.37
N GLN A 340 -9.20 26.47 13.03
CA GLN A 340 -9.89 25.53 13.92
C GLN A 340 -9.08 24.24 14.11
N ALA A 341 -8.51 23.69 13.03
CA ALA A 341 -7.63 22.54 13.11
C ALA A 341 -6.38 22.87 13.94
N LEU A 342 -5.72 24.00 13.67
CA LEU A 342 -4.55 24.43 14.43
C LEU A 342 -4.83 24.54 15.93
N GLU A 343 -6.00 25.08 16.32
CA GLU A 343 -6.36 25.17 17.74
C GLU A 343 -6.53 23.80 18.39
N ARG A 344 -7.21 22.86 17.71
CA ARG A 344 -7.33 21.47 18.19
C ARG A 344 -5.98 20.79 18.37
N TYR A 345 -5.03 21.00 17.45
CA TYR A 345 -3.70 20.43 17.57
C TYR A 345 -2.90 21.08 18.71
N ARG A 346 -3.06 22.39 18.95
CA ARG A 346 -2.45 23.08 20.10
C ARG A 346 -2.92 22.52 21.44
N GLU A 347 -4.20 22.16 21.57
CA GLU A 347 -4.72 21.48 22.78
C GLU A 347 -3.99 20.16 23.08
N SER A 348 -3.44 19.51 22.04
CA SER A 348 -2.65 18.28 22.14
C SER A 348 -1.14 18.53 22.11
N ALA A 349 -0.69 19.78 22.32
CA ALA A 349 0.70 20.21 22.24
C ALA A 349 1.38 19.88 20.90
N GLN A 350 0.64 19.98 19.80
CA GLN A 350 1.14 19.79 18.45
C GLN A 350 1.04 21.09 17.66
N GLU A 351 2.02 21.32 16.81
CA GLU A 351 2.22 22.56 16.05
C GLU A 351 2.36 22.24 14.56
N PHE A 352 2.09 23.23 13.73
CA PHE A 352 2.34 23.11 12.29
C PHE A 352 3.84 23.16 12.01
N VAL A 353 4.34 22.20 11.25
CA VAL A 353 5.77 22.15 10.88
C VAL A 353 6.05 23.23 9.84
N ALA A 354 6.79 24.26 10.24
CA ALA A 354 7.20 25.32 9.32
C ALA A 354 8.07 24.74 8.18
N PRO A 355 7.84 25.10 6.90
CA PRO A 355 8.58 24.53 5.77
C PRO A 355 10.07 24.86 5.76
N ASP A 356 10.49 25.97 6.37
CA ASP A 356 11.87 26.45 6.52
C ASP A 356 12.79 26.22 5.29
N ILE A 357 12.29 26.62 4.11
CA ILE A 357 12.88 26.28 2.80
C ILE A 357 14.32 26.79 2.68
N ASP A 358 14.57 28.04 3.08
CA ASP A 358 15.89 28.66 2.93
C ASP A 358 16.95 27.95 3.77
N ARG A 359 16.58 27.49 4.98
CA ARG A 359 17.50 26.74 5.84
C ARG A 359 17.77 25.35 5.29
N ILE A 360 16.78 24.67 4.71
CA ILE A 360 16.99 23.37 4.07
C ILE A 360 17.92 23.50 2.84
N HIS A 361 17.78 24.58 2.06
CA HIS A 361 18.74 24.90 0.99
C HIS A 361 20.14 25.17 1.55
N ALA A 362 20.27 25.88 2.68
CA ALA A 362 21.56 26.13 3.32
C ALA A 362 22.24 24.85 3.85
N LEU A 363 21.46 23.83 4.23
CA LEU A 363 21.93 22.48 4.55
C LEU A 363 22.32 21.68 3.28
N GLY A 364 22.13 22.25 2.08
CA GLY A 364 22.52 21.66 0.81
C GLY A 364 21.54 20.63 0.26
N TYR A 365 20.27 20.65 0.67
CA TYR A 365 19.22 19.78 0.15
C TYR A 365 18.38 20.47 -0.93
N ILE A 366 17.77 19.69 -1.80
CA ILE A 366 16.85 20.20 -2.83
C ILE A 366 15.43 20.19 -2.26
N VAL A 367 14.83 21.36 -2.09
CA VAL A 367 13.48 21.45 -1.52
C VAL A 367 12.43 21.27 -2.62
N VAL A 368 11.43 20.46 -2.33
CA VAL A 368 10.27 20.22 -3.21
C VAL A 368 9.01 20.65 -2.45
N PRO A 369 8.58 21.91 -2.58
CA PRO A 369 7.41 22.41 -1.86
C PRO A 369 6.11 22.00 -2.57
N GLY A 370 5.01 21.92 -1.82
CA GLY A 370 3.66 21.78 -2.38
C GLY A 370 2.58 21.77 -1.31
N ASP A 371 1.33 21.96 -1.70
CA ASP A 371 0.19 21.63 -0.83
C ASP A 371 -0.02 20.11 -0.86
N LEU A 372 0.43 19.44 0.20
CA LEU A 372 0.47 17.98 0.30
C LEU A 372 -0.56 17.44 1.27
N MET A 373 -1.33 18.31 1.92
CA MET A 373 -2.24 17.93 2.98
C MET A 373 -3.68 17.82 2.51
N SER A 374 -4.43 17.02 3.26
CA SER A 374 -5.89 17.02 3.31
C SER A 374 -6.31 17.34 4.73
N GLU A 375 -7.35 18.15 4.88
CA GLU A 375 -7.99 18.41 6.15
C GLU A 375 -9.38 17.77 6.12
N THR A 376 -9.52 16.65 6.83
CA THR A 376 -10.82 16.05 7.11
C THR A 376 -11.11 16.19 8.61
N ASP A 377 -11.14 15.10 9.37
CA ASP A 377 -11.21 15.13 10.83
C ASP A 377 -9.84 15.41 11.47
N VAL A 378 -8.77 15.16 10.72
CA VAL A 378 -7.37 15.33 11.10
C VAL A 378 -6.59 15.97 9.96
N VAL A 379 -5.51 16.66 10.30
CA VAL A 379 -4.52 17.17 9.33
C VAL A 379 -3.53 16.06 9.03
N ARG A 380 -3.48 15.64 7.77
CA ARG A 380 -2.56 14.59 7.30
C ARG A 380 -2.23 14.82 5.84
N HIS A 381 -1.22 14.10 5.35
CA HIS A 381 -0.96 14.04 3.91
C HIS A 381 -2.17 13.54 3.14
N ASP A 382 -2.48 14.20 2.02
CA ASP A 382 -3.40 13.68 1.02
C ASP A 382 -2.68 12.61 0.19
N PRO A 383 -3.18 11.36 0.11
CA PRO A 383 -2.51 10.29 -0.62
C PRO A 383 -2.20 10.63 -2.08
N VAL A 384 -3.13 11.31 -2.77
CA VAL A 384 -3.04 11.56 -4.21
C VAL A 384 -2.08 12.71 -4.48
N ARG A 385 -2.23 13.84 -3.77
CA ARG A 385 -1.32 15.00 -3.90
C ARG A 385 0.10 14.62 -3.52
N LEU A 386 0.28 13.87 -2.42
CA LEU A 386 1.58 13.39 -1.98
C LEU A 386 2.24 12.50 -3.04
N ALA A 387 1.53 11.48 -3.52
CA ALA A 387 2.09 10.57 -4.52
C ALA A 387 2.42 11.30 -5.83
N ASN A 388 1.52 12.14 -6.36
CA ASN A 388 1.79 12.94 -7.54
C ASN A 388 3.07 13.76 -7.37
N ARG A 389 3.21 14.46 -6.24
CA ARG A 389 4.34 15.36 -6.03
C ARG A 389 5.67 14.62 -5.86
N VAL A 390 5.65 13.45 -5.24
CA VAL A 390 6.84 12.59 -5.14
C VAL A 390 7.22 12.02 -6.52
N MET A 391 6.23 11.61 -7.33
CA MET A 391 6.48 11.12 -8.68
C MET A 391 7.00 12.20 -9.62
N ASP A 392 6.64 13.48 -9.43
CA ASP A 392 7.22 14.61 -10.19
C ASP A 392 8.75 14.67 -10.06
N VAL A 393 9.31 14.23 -8.92
CA VAL A 393 10.77 14.24 -8.71
C VAL A 393 11.47 13.26 -9.64
N LEU A 394 10.84 12.13 -9.96
CA LEU A 394 11.39 11.12 -10.85
C LEU A 394 11.39 11.54 -12.32
N TYR A 395 10.38 12.29 -12.75
CA TYR A 395 10.19 12.66 -14.16
C TYR A 395 10.82 14.01 -14.54
N ARG A 396 11.56 14.64 -13.63
CA ARG A 396 12.36 15.85 -13.87
C ARG A 396 13.78 15.49 -14.23
#